data_AF-A0A1U0U6A2-F1
#
_entry.id   AF-A0A1U0U6A2-F1
#
_cell.length_a   1.000
_cell.length_b   1.000
_cell.length_c   1.000
_cell.angle_alpha   90.00
_cell.angle_beta   90.00
_cell.angle_gamma   90.00
#
_symmetry.space_group_name_H-M   'P 1'
#
loop_
_entity.id
_entity.type
_entity.pdbx_description
1 polymer ?
#
loop_
_entity_poly.entity_id
_entity_poly.type
_entity_poly.pdbx_seq_one_letter_code
_entity_poly.pdbx_strand_id
1 'polypeptide(L)'
;MLSALARYRNRMARPVNLRDLARTQDQIKSDILAFYDEIRHAHERGYSYNDILEFVDMPRGTLQSILNGRNPRFSVTPQINI
;
A
#
# COMPACT_ATOMS: atom_id res chain seq x y z
N MET A 1 -8.48 8.95 44.96
CA MET A 1 -7.83 7.87 44.22
C MET A 1 -8.83 7.30 43.20
N LEU A 2 -8.98 7.96 42.06
CA LEU A 2 -9.88 7.53 40.98
C LEU A 2 -9.07 6.70 39.99
N SER A 3 -9.54 5.47 39.82
CA SER A 3 -8.87 4.35 39.16
C SER A 3 -8.46 4.67 37.73
N ALA A 4 -7.21 4.32 37.40
CA ALA A 4 -6.66 4.30 36.05
C ALA A 4 -7.50 3.46 35.04
N LEU A 5 -8.48 2.70 35.54
CA LEU A 5 -9.47 1.95 34.78
C LEU A 5 -10.49 2.84 34.04
N ALA A 6 -10.67 4.11 34.42
CA ALA A 6 -11.52 5.04 33.67
C ALA A 6 -10.90 5.47 32.32
N ARG A 7 -9.57 5.38 32.17
CA ARG A 7 -8.87 5.72 30.92
C ARG A 7 -8.91 4.61 29.87
N TYR A 8 -9.31 3.39 30.26
CA TYR A 8 -9.56 2.28 29.33
C TYR A 8 -10.96 2.30 28.70
N ARG A 9 -11.81 3.24 29.12
CA ARG A 9 -13.21 3.36 28.70
C ARG A 9 -13.37 4.55 27.75
N ASN A 10 -13.07 4.31 26.46
CA ASN A 10 -13.37 5.13 25.26
C ASN A 10 -12.17 5.39 24.33
N ARG A 11 -11.56 4.34 23.78
CA ARG A 11 -11.55 4.29 22.32
C ARG A 11 -12.78 3.50 21.97
N MET A 12 -13.91 4.16 21.69
CA MET A 12 -14.98 3.49 20.97
C MET A 12 -14.37 3.02 19.66
N ALA A 13 -13.95 1.76 19.59
CA ALA A 13 -13.71 1.10 18.31
C ALA A 13 -15.05 1.24 17.59
N ARG A 14 -15.12 2.15 16.62
CA ARG A 14 -16.31 2.30 15.78
C ARG A 14 -16.68 0.88 15.34
N PRO A 15 -17.96 0.46 15.47
CA PRO A 15 -18.34 -0.88 15.08
C PRO A 15 -17.85 -1.11 13.65
N VAL A 16 -17.03 -2.15 13.46
CA VAL A 16 -16.44 -2.45 12.16
C VAL A 16 -17.58 -2.85 11.24
N ASN A 17 -17.87 -2.01 10.26
CA ASN A 17 -18.83 -2.33 9.21
C ASN A 17 -18.12 -3.18 8.14
N LEU A 18 -18.50 -4.44 8.03
CA LEU A 18 -17.90 -5.37 7.07
C LEU A 18 -18.06 -4.91 5.61
N ARG A 19 -19.12 -4.14 5.29
CA ARG A 19 -19.29 -3.55 3.95
C ARG A 19 -18.28 -2.44 3.68
N ASP A 20 -18.02 -1.60 4.69
CA ASP A 20 -17.03 -0.54 4.57
C ASP A 20 -15.61 -1.13 4.49
N LEU A 21 -15.37 -2.26 5.18
CA LEU A 21 -14.11 -3.02 5.08
C LEU A 21 -13.88 -3.56 3.67
N ALA A 22 -14.90 -4.20 3.06
CA ALA A 22 -14.82 -4.69 1.69
C ALA A 22 -14.58 -3.54 0.68
N ARG A 23 -15.32 -2.43 0.82
CA ARG A 23 -15.11 -1.25 -0.02
C ARG A 23 -13.71 -0.69 0.12
N THR A 24 -13.18 -0.62 1.34
CA THR A 24 -11.81 -0.17 1.61
C THR A 24 -10.79 -1.09 0.92
N GLN A 25 -10.99 -2.41 0.99
CA GLN A 25 -10.12 -3.36 0.31
C GLN A 25 -10.14 -3.18 -1.21
N ASP A 26 -11.32 -2.99 -1.80
CA ASP A 26 -11.46 -2.80 -3.25
C ASP A 26 -10.81 -1.50 -3.71
N GLN A 27 -10.95 -0.42 -2.94
CA GLN A 27 -10.27 0.84 -3.22
C GLN A 27 -8.76 0.67 -3.20
N ILE A 28 -8.21 0.04 -2.16
CA ILE A 28 -6.76 -0.21 -2.05
C ILE A 28 -6.24 -1.03 -3.24
N LYS A 29 -6.97 -2.07 -3.66
CA LYS A 29 -6.59 -2.87 -4.83
C LYS A 29 -6.57 -2.01 -6.10
N SER A 30 -7.61 -1.19 -6.29
CA SER A 30 -7.68 -0.28 -7.43
C SER A 30 -6.52 0.70 -7.45
N ASP A 31 -6.19 1.29 -6.30
CA ASP A 31 -5.10 2.27 -6.17
C ASP A 31 -3.73 1.63 -6.44
N ILE A 32 -3.50 0.39 -5.97
CA ILE A 32 -2.28 -0.36 -6.27
C ILE A 32 -2.13 -0.64 -7.77
N LEU A 33 -3.22 -1.02 -8.44
CA LEU A 33 -3.19 -1.28 -9.89
C LEU A 33 -2.92 0.01 -10.67
N ALA A 34 -3.58 1.11 -10.30
CA ALA A 34 -3.32 2.41 -10.90
C ALA A 34 -1.85 2.83 -10.72
N PHE A 35 -1.26 2.58 -9.55
CA PHE A 35 0.17 2.83 -9.33
C PHE A 35 1.08 1.97 -10.24
N TYR A 36 0.75 0.70 -10.47
CA TYR A 36 1.51 -0.14 -11.41
C TYR A 36 1.38 0.34 -12.86
N ASP A 37 0.23 0.88 -13.24
CA ASP A 37 0.04 1.48 -14.56
C ASP A 37 0.86 2.76 -14.73
N GLU A 38 0.94 3.61 -13.71
CA GLU A 38 1.83 4.79 -13.71
C GLU A 38 3.31 4.41 -13.89
N ILE A 39 3.77 3.32 -13.26
CA ILE A 39 5.13 2.79 -13.47
C ILE A 39 5.35 2.39 -14.93
N ARG A 40 4.38 1.70 -15.54
CA ARG A 40 4.48 1.29 -16.95
C ARG A 40 4.47 2.50 -17.87
N HIS A 41 3.59 3.46 -17.62
CA HIS A 41 3.52 4.71 -18.38
C HIS A 41 4.81 5.52 -18.29
N ALA A 42 5.45 5.58 -17.12
CA ALA A 42 6.78 6.19 -17.01
C ALA A 42 7.79 5.48 -17.93
N HIS A 43 7.83 4.15 -17.90
CA HIS A 43 8.73 3.39 -18.77
C HIS A 43 8.42 3.59 -20.27
N GLU A 44 7.14 3.62 -20.66
CA GLU A 44 6.71 3.91 -22.03
C GLU A 44 7.10 5.32 -22.49
N ARG A 45 7.20 6.28 -21.57
CA ARG A 45 7.67 7.66 -21.84
C ARG A 45 9.20 7.77 -21.91
N GLY A 46 9.93 6.67 -21.76
CA GLY A 46 11.38 6.61 -21.95
C GLY A 46 12.20 6.69 -20.65
N TYR A 47 11.57 6.69 -19.48
CA TYR A 47 12.31 6.56 -18.22
C TYR A 47 12.89 5.15 -18.10
N SER A 48 14.16 5.05 -17.77
CA SER A 48 14.82 3.77 -17.59
C SER A 48 14.37 3.08 -16.31
N TYR A 49 14.65 1.78 -16.23
CA TYR A 49 14.44 1.01 -15.00
C TYR A 49 15.10 1.67 -13.76
N ASN A 50 16.30 2.22 -13.92
CA ASN A 50 17.03 2.84 -12.80
C ASN A 50 16.43 4.18 -12.39
N ASP A 51 15.97 4.98 -13.35
CA ASP A 51 15.30 6.26 -13.08
C ASP A 51 14.04 6.00 -12.24
N ILE A 52 13.26 4.99 -12.59
CA ILE A 52 12.05 4.63 -11.83
C ILE A 52 12.43 4.12 -10.44
N LEU A 53 13.42 3.22 -10.34
CA LEU A 53 13.85 2.60 -9.07
C LEU A 53 14.32 3.63 -8.03
N GLU A 54 14.87 4.76 -8.46
CA GLU A 54 15.29 5.84 -7.55
C GLU A 54 14.10 6.44 -6.77
N PHE A 55 12.90 6.44 -7.34
CA PHE A 55 11.72 7.09 -6.75
C PHE A 55 10.70 6.12 -6.18
N VAL A 56 10.83 4.81 -6.45
CA VAL A 56 9.89 3.80 -5.94
C VAL A 56 10.56 2.87 -4.94
N ASP A 57 10.00 2.79 -3.74
CA ASP A 57 10.46 1.86 -2.71
C ASP A 57 9.86 0.47 -2.95
N MET A 58 10.53 -0.33 -3.80
CA MET A 58 10.17 -1.74 -3.98
C MET A 58 11.37 -2.62 -4.36
N PRO A 59 11.29 -3.94 -4.12
CA PRO A 59 12.34 -4.86 -4.55
C PRO A 59 12.52 -4.89 -6.06
N ARG A 60 13.76 -5.07 -6.51
CA ARG A 60 14.13 -5.14 -7.94
C ARG A 60 13.28 -6.10 -8.76
N GLY A 61 13.03 -7.31 -8.24
CA GLY A 61 12.22 -8.32 -8.93
C GLY A 61 10.74 -7.92 -9.08
N THR A 62 10.22 -7.11 -8.15
CA THR A 62 8.86 -6.57 -8.18
C THR A 62 8.72 -5.55 -9.30
N LEU A 63 9.63 -4.56 -9.36
CA LEU A 63 9.62 -3.55 -10.41
C LEU A 63 9.76 -4.20 -11.79
N GLN A 64 10.70 -5.15 -11.94
CA GLN A 64 10.88 -5.86 -13.20
C GLN A 64 9.65 -6.67 -13.61
N SER A 65 8.93 -7.26 -12.65
CA SER A 65 7.67 -7.95 -12.95
C SER A 65 6.58 -7.00 -13.45
N ILE A 66 6.47 -5.81 -12.84
CA ILE A 66 5.50 -4.78 -13.24
C ILE A 66 5.76 -4.29 -14.67
N LEU A 67 7.01 -3.97 -14.98
CA LEU A 67 7.42 -3.52 -16.33
C LEU A 67 7.23 -4.60 -17.40
N ASN A 68 7.29 -5.88 -17.03
CA ASN A 68 6.95 -7.01 -17.90
C ASN A 68 5.42 -7.27 -17.99
N GLY A 69 4.59 -6.33 -17.54
CA GLY A 69 3.12 -6.42 -17.63
C GLY A 69 2.45 -7.28 -16.56
N ARG A 70 3.16 -7.73 -15.52
CA ARG A 70 2.57 -8.53 -14.44
C ARG A 70 2.09 -7.65 -13.29
N ASN A 71 1.12 -8.14 -12.51
CA ASN A 71 0.64 -7.50 -11.29
C ASN A 71 1.06 -8.36 -10.08
N PRO A 72 2.26 -8.15 -9.51
CA PRO A 72 2.72 -8.92 -8.36
C PRO A 72 1.86 -8.67 -7.13
N ARG A 73 1.96 -9.56 -6.14
CA ARG A 73 1.31 -9.34 -4.84
C ARG A 73 1.92 -8.11 -4.18
N PHE A 74 1.06 -7.16 -3.78
CA PHE A 74 1.49 -6.03 -2.99
C PHE A 74 1.95 -6.49 -1.61
N SER A 75 3.13 -6.02 -1.21
CA SER A 75 3.75 -6.26 0.08
C SER A 75 4.28 -4.94 0.61
N VAL A 76 4.05 -4.69 1.88
CA VAL A 76 4.63 -3.54 2.60
C VAL A 76 5.72 -4.06 3.53
N THR A 77 6.87 -3.38 3.54
CA THR A 77 7.88 -3.61 4.57
C THR A 77 7.40 -2.90 5.84
N PRO A 78 7.19 -3.59 6.97
CA PRO A 78 6.80 -2.94 8.20
C PRO A 78 7.88 -1.93 8.61
N GLN A 79 7.52 -0.66 8.80
CA GLN A 79 8.37 0.28 9.51
C GLN A 79 8.35 -0.10 11.00
N ILE A 80 9.29 -0.92 11.43
CA ILE A 80 9.52 -1.16 12.86
C ILE A 80 10.25 0.08 13.38
N ASN A 81 9.50 1.05 13.93
CA ASN A 81 10.09 2.10 14.75
C ASN A 81 10.55 1.44 16.06
N ILE A 82 11.84 1.11 16.14
CA ILE A 82 12.51 0.63 17.36
C ILE A 82 12.90 1.83 18.21
#